data_AF-A0A2D6MBQ1-F1
#
_entry.id   AF-A0A2D6MBQ1-F1
#
_cell.length_a   1.000
_cell.length_b   1.000
_cell.length_c   1.000
_cell.angle_alpha   90.00
_cell.angle_beta   90.00
_cell.angle_gamma   90.00
#
_symmetry.space_group_name_H-M   'P 1'
#
loop_
_entity.id
_entity.type
_entity.pdbx_description
1 polymer ?
#
loop_
_entity_poly.entity_id
_entity_poly.type
_entity_poly.pdbx_seq_one_letter_code
_entity_poly.pdbx_strand_id
1 'polypeptide(L)'
;MKFKDGVDKDIGKFEMIGGDAFITPFLTKEYCSYLISLFEDYGFKLDDNENCDILMHRIKNGKDICKSYLKYVEKYIEPKILKVFTPVIKTDHIDGEYRGLWDGYPIPFCKKWSNKEEGQTKLRLHNDNSLLTLFMILNDEYEGCETTFPRQNWDTSKLKAGHVCIFPGTITHPHFTKSLKSGVKYTLVGRVSILQPRNGEFDNINNLFLDDNGELDA
;
A
#
# COMPACT_ATOMS: atom_id res chain seq x y z
N MET A 1 -12.68 -11.09 11.52
CA MET A 1 -13.62 -10.58 10.50
C MET A 1 -13.18 -11.12 9.14
N LYS A 2 -14.07 -11.47 8.20
CA LYS A 2 -13.62 -11.89 6.86
C LYS A 2 -13.32 -10.66 6.01
N PHE A 3 -12.28 -10.70 5.18
CA PHE A 3 -11.87 -9.57 4.34
C PHE A 3 -13.01 -9.01 3.49
N LYS A 4 -13.78 -9.89 2.84
CA LYS A 4 -14.91 -9.51 1.98
C LYS A 4 -15.98 -8.67 2.69
N ASP A 5 -16.14 -8.83 4.00
CA ASP A 5 -17.16 -8.11 4.79
C ASP A 5 -16.68 -6.69 5.13
N GLY A 6 -15.37 -6.43 4.97
CA GLY A 6 -14.72 -5.16 5.19
C GLY A 6 -14.41 -4.37 3.93
N VAL A 7 -14.83 -4.83 2.75
CA VAL A 7 -14.64 -4.10 1.50
C VAL A 7 -15.73 -3.03 1.39
N ASP A 8 -15.31 -1.79 1.15
CA ASP A 8 -16.22 -0.68 0.96
C ASP A 8 -17.07 -0.89 -0.31
N LYS A 9 -18.38 -0.65 -0.20
CA LYS A 9 -19.34 -0.80 -1.30
C LYS A 9 -19.05 0.13 -2.48
N ASP A 10 -18.35 1.24 -2.22
CA ASP A 10 -18.01 2.27 -3.18
C ASP A 10 -16.61 2.08 -3.78
N ILE A 11 -15.95 0.94 -3.53
CA ILE A 11 -14.69 0.59 -4.19
C ILE A 11 -14.81 0.68 -5.72
N GLY A 12 -13.83 1.34 -6.34
CA GLY A 12 -13.81 1.62 -7.77
C GLY A 12 -14.52 2.92 -8.18
N LYS A 13 -15.12 3.65 -7.25
CA LYS A 13 -15.52 5.05 -7.47
C LYS A 13 -14.31 5.96 -7.32
N PHE A 14 -13.64 6.20 -8.45
CA PHE A 14 -12.38 6.94 -8.49
C PHE A 14 -12.55 8.45 -8.58
N GLU A 15 -11.74 9.18 -7.82
CA GLU A 15 -11.49 10.61 -7.99
C GLU A 15 -10.03 10.82 -8.44
N MET A 16 -9.82 11.62 -9.48
CA MET A 16 -8.48 11.91 -10.02
C MET A 16 -7.83 13.08 -9.27
N ILE A 17 -6.54 12.94 -8.96
CA ILE A 17 -5.70 13.96 -8.34
C ILE A 17 -4.57 14.31 -9.31
N GLY A 18 -4.43 15.58 -9.68
CA GLY A 18 -3.28 16.07 -10.45
C GLY A 18 -3.08 15.47 -11.85
N GLY A 19 -4.03 14.67 -12.36
CA GLY A 19 -3.98 14.00 -13.67
C GLY A 19 -3.27 12.64 -13.66
N ASP A 20 -2.44 12.35 -12.66
CA ASP A 20 -1.58 11.16 -12.60
C ASP A 20 -1.56 10.48 -11.22
N ALA A 21 -2.56 10.75 -10.39
CA ALA A 21 -2.90 9.98 -9.19
C ALA A 21 -4.42 9.84 -9.05
N PHE A 22 -4.88 8.88 -8.26
CA PHE A 22 -6.32 8.74 -7.97
C PHE A 22 -6.58 8.10 -6.62
N ILE A 23 -7.77 8.40 -6.08
CA ILE A 23 -8.24 7.88 -4.80
C ILE A 23 -9.55 7.11 -4.98
N THR A 24 -9.80 6.15 -4.09
CA THR A 24 -11.08 5.44 -3.98
C THR A 24 -11.26 4.96 -2.54
N PRO A 25 -12.51 4.83 -2.03
CA PRO A 25 -12.78 3.96 -0.89
C PRO A 25 -12.28 2.54 -1.21
N PHE A 26 -11.76 1.83 -0.21
CA PHE A 26 -11.36 0.42 -0.35
C PHE A 26 -11.91 -0.41 0.80
N LEU A 27 -11.56 -0.06 2.04
CA LEU A 27 -11.98 -0.79 3.23
C LEU A 27 -12.97 0.04 4.04
N THR A 28 -13.85 -0.63 4.79
CA THR A 28 -14.68 0.03 5.78
C THR A 28 -13.87 0.41 7.01
N LYS A 29 -14.32 1.43 7.74
CA LYS A 29 -13.67 1.87 8.98
C LYS A 29 -13.56 0.73 10.01
N GLU A 30 -14.60 -0.10 10.12
CA GLU A 30 -14.63 -1.24 11.04
C GLU A 30 -13.56 -2.28 10.70
N TYR A 31 -13.34 -2.55 9.41
CA TYR A 31 -12.31 -3.49 8.99
C TYR A 31 -10.91 -2.90 9.16
N CYS A 32 -10.73 -1.59 8.94
CA CYS A 32 -9.47 -0.94 9.25
C CYS A 32 -9.13 -1.05 10.75
N SER A 33 -10.09 -0.82 11.65
CA SER A 33 -9.88 -1.01 13.09
C SER A 33 -9.54 -2.46 13.45
N TYR A 34 -10.22 -3.44 12.83
CA TYR A 34 -9.87 -4.84 12.98
C TYR A 34 -8.45 -5.15 12.49
N LEU A 35 -8.05 -4.60 11.34
CA LEU A 35 -6.72 -4.82 10.79
C LEU A 35 -5.64 -4.19 11.68
N ILE A 36 -5.88 -2.98 12.21
CA ILE A 36 -5.00 -2.32 13.18
C ILE A 36 -4.83 -3.20 14.42
N SER A 37 -5.91 -3.80 14.95
CA SER A 37 -5.78 -4.67 16.14
C SER A 37 -4.88 -5.88 15.88
N LEU A 38 -4.93 -6.48 14.68
CA LEU A 38 -4.04 -7.58 14.33
C LEU A 38 -2.56 -7.16 14.26
N PHE A 39 -2.28 -5.93 13.82
CA PHE A 39 -0.92 -5.39 13.81
C PHE A 39 -0.42 -5.05 15.22
N GLU A 40 -1.26 -4.45 16.07
CA GLU A 40 -0.94 -4.18 17.47
C GLU A 40 -0.72 -5.49 18.26
N ASP A 41 -1.54 -6.52 18.03
CA ASP A 41 -1.38 -7.84 18.63
C ASP A 41 -0.04 -8.50 18.24
N TYR A 42 0.45 -8.25 17.02
CA TYR A 42 1.77 -8.72 16.58
C TYR A 42 2.91 -7.94 17.26
N GLY A 43 2.72 -6.64 17.49
CA GLY A 43 3.65 -5.76 18.18
C GLY A 43 4.59 -5.01 17.24
N PHE A 44 4.43 -3.69 17.21
CA PHE A 44 5.31 -2.77 16.48
C PHE A 44 6.65 -2.58 17.18
N LYS A 45 7.72 -2.45 16.38
CA LYS A 45 9.08 -2.16 16.84
C LYS A 45 9.76 -1.19 15.87
N LEU A 46 10.63 -0.34 16.40
CA LEU A 46 11.52 0.49 15.58
C LEU A 46 12.65 -0.36 15.00
N ASP A 47 12.92 -0.21 13.70
CA ASP A 47 14.11 -0.74 13.05
C ASP A 47 15.32 0.22 13.19
N ASP A 48 16.48 -0.20 12.70
CA ASP A 48 17.72 0.58 12.74
C ASP A 48 17.64 1.90 11.95
N ASN A 49 16.62 2.06 11.09
CA ASN A 49 16.35 3.25 10.29
C ASN A 49 15.23 4.12 10.88
N GLU A 50 14.83 3.86 12.13
CA GLU A 50 13.71 4.52 12.82
C GLU A 50 12.35 4.36 12.10
N ASN A 51 12.18 3.31 11.30
CA ASN A 51 10.88 2.91 10.76
C ASN A 51 10.14 2.00 11.73
N CYS A 52 8.81 2.12 11.73
CA CYS A 52 7.92 1.34 12.59
C CYS A 52 6.86 0.66 11.71
N ASP A 53 7.24 -0.44 11.06
CA ASP A 53 6.43 -1.14 10.08
C ASP A 53 6.41 -2.67 10.23
N ILE A 54 5.28 -3.27 9.85
CA ILE A 54 5.05 -4.71 9.91
C ILE A 54 4.50 -5.16 8.55
N LEU A 55 5.15 -6.14 7.93
CA LEU A 55 4.62 -6.81 6.73
C LEU A 55 3.33 -7.56 7.07
N MET A 56 2.29 -7.34 6.28
CA MET A 56 0.94 -7.86 6.53
C MET A 56 0.89 -9.39 6.60
N HIS A 57 1.78 -10.10 5.93
CA HIS A 57 1.82 -11.57 6.01
C HIS A 57 2.23 -12.12 7.38
N ARG A 58 2.87 -11.30 8.22
CA ARG A 58 3.40 -11.71 9.53
C ARG A 58 2.34 -11.74 10.63
N ILE A 59 1.26 -10.95 10.49
CA ILE A 59 0.18 -10.92 11.47
C ILE A 59 -0.66 -12.19 11.42
N LYS A 60 -1.51 -12.39 12.42
CA LYS A 60 -2.45 -13.52 12.48
C LYS A 60 -3.32 -13.57 11.20
N ASN A 61 -3.30 -14.72 10.52
CA ASN A 61 -3.97 -14.95 9.23
C ASN A 61 -3.51 -14.00 8.10
N GLY A 62 -2.31 -13.43 8.22
CA GLY A 62 -1.78 -12.41 7.30
C GLY A 62 -1.69 -12.87 5.85
N LYS A 63 -1.31 -14.13 5.60
CA LYS A 63 -1.25 -14.70 4.24
C LYS A 63 -2.63 -14.72 3.55
N ASP A 64 -3.68 -15.11 4.26
CA ASP A 64 -5.06 -15.11 3.73
C ASP A 64 -5.58 -13.70 3.48
N ILE A 65 -5.22 -12.76 4.36
CA ILE A 65 -5.52 -11.33 4.19
C ILE A 65 -4.79 -10.79 2.95
N CYS A 66 -3.53 -11.18 2.71
CA CYS A 66 -2.77 -10.86 1.51
C CYS A 66 -3.45 -11.39 0.24
N LYS A 67 -3.85 -12.68 0.22
CA LYS A 67 -4.58 -13.31 -0.90
C LYS A 67 -5.87 -12.56 -1.20
N SER A 68 -6.62 -12.21 -0.16
CA SER A 68 -7.87 -11.47 -0.30
C SER A 68 -7.63 -10.05 -0.80
N TYR A 69 -6.68 -9.32 -0.22
CA TYR A 69 -6.32 -7.96 -0.63
C TYR A 69 -5.96 -7.91 -2.11
N LEU A 70 -5.06 -8.79 -2.57
CA LEU A 70 -4.65 -8.87 -3.97
C LEU A 70 -5.85 -9.08 -4.91
N LYS A 71 -6.73 -10.02 -4.58
CA LYS A 71 -7.95 -10.29 -5.37
C LYS A 71 -8.82 -9.05 -5.58
N TYR A 72 -8.95 -8.18 -4.58
CA TYR A 72 -9.73 -6.95 -4.71
C TYR A 72 -8.96 -5.85 -5.45
N VAL A 73 -7.64 -5.78 -5.30
CA VAL A 73 -6.78 -4.89 -6.08
C VAL A 73 -6.87 -5.23 -7.57
N GLU A 74 -6.70 -6.49 -7.96
CA GLU A 74 -6.80 -6.96 -9.34
C GLU A 74 -8.19 -6.70 -9.93
N LYS A 75 -9.24 -6.88 -9.13
CA LYS A 75 -10.62 -6.70 -9.59
C LYS A 75 -11.00 -5.24 -9.81
N TYR A 76 -10.59 -4.34 -8.91
CA TYR A 76 -11.12 -2.97 -8.89
C TYR A 76 -10.07 -1.89 -9.22
N ILE A 77 -8.83 -2.06 -8.78
CA ILE A 77 -7.79 -1.02 -8.87
C ILE A 77 -6.96 -1.17 -10.14
N GLU A 78 -6.52 -2.38 -10.45
CA GLU A 78 -5.67 -2.67 -11.61
C GLU A 78 -6.27 -2.20 -12.95
N PRO A 79 -7.56 -2.42 -13.26
CA PRO A 79 -8.13 -1.93 -14.52
C PRO A 79 -8.04 -0.41 -14.65
N LYS A 80 -8.14 0.32 -13.54
CA LYS A 80 -8.00 1.77 -13.51
C LYS A 80 -6.55 2.20 -13.70
N ILE A 81 -5.60 1.52 -13.08
CA ILE A 81 -4.15 1.73 -13.28
C ILE A 81 -3.82 1.63 -14.77
N LEU A 82 -4.21 0.53 -15.43
CA LEU A 82 -3.90 0.29 -16.85
C LEU A 82 -4.54 1.32 -17.76
N LYS A 83 -5.75 1.80 -17.42
CA LYS A 83 -6.45 2.85 -18.15
C LYS A 83 -5.77 4.22 -18.01
N VAL A 84 -5.21 4.54 -16.84
CA VAL A 84 -4.63 5.87 -16.55
C VAL A 84 -3.19 5.99 -17.05
N PHE A 85 -2.35 4.99 -16.75
CA PHE A 85 -0.92 5.11 -17.03
C PHE A 85 -0.56 4.57 -18.41
N THR A 86 -0.95 3.32 -18.73
CA THR A 86 -0.86 2.65 -20.05
C THR A 86 -0.81 1.12 -19.86
N PRO A 87 -1.32 0.29 -20.79
CA PRO A 87 -1.14 -1.16 -20.71
C PRO A 87 0.33 -1.61 -20.76
N VAL A 88 1.26 -0.85 -21.35
CA VAL A 88 2.69 -1.26 -21.43
C VAL A 88 3.37 -1.34 -20.07
N ILE A 89 2.75 -0.82 -19.00
CA ILE A 89 3.30 -1.03 -17.67
C ILE A 89 3.10 -2.47 -17.20
N LYS A 90 2.07 -3.20 -17.64
CA LYS A 90 1.85 -4.59 -17.21
C LYS A 90 2.83 -5.52 -17.91
N THR A 91 3.43 -6.44 -17.15
CA THR A 91 4.25 -7.50 -17.74
C THR A 91 3.35 -8.48 -18.49
N ASP A 92 3.48 -8.49 -19.82
CA ASP A 92 2.99 -9.57 -20.66
C ASP A 92 4.18 -10.43 -21.10
N HIS A 93 3.95 -11.74 -21.18
CA HIS A 93 4.86 -12.69 -21.82
C HIS A 93 4.41 -12.87 -23.27
N ILE A 94 5.05 -12.15 -24.19
CA ILE A 94 4.86 -12.35 -25.64
C ILE A 94 6.12 -13.04 -26.15
N ASP A 95 5.97 -14.21 -26.75
CA ASP A 95 7.06 -14.99 -27.34
C ASP A 95 8.20 -15.35 -26.37
N GLY A 96 7.89 -15.49 -25.07
CA GLY A 96 8.86 -15.83 -24.03
C GLY A 96 9.72 -14.65 -23.55
N GLU A 97 9.47 -13.42 -24.04
CA GLU A 97 10.14 -12.21 -23.56
C GLU A 97 9.25 -11.44 -22.58
N TYR A 98 9.87 -10.93 -21.52
CA TYR A 98 9.24 -10.00 -20.59
C TYR A 98 9.03 -8.64 -21.25
N ARG A 99 7.78 -8.26 -21.50
CA ARG A 99 7.42 -6.96 -22.06
C ARG A 99 6.48 -6.23 -21.09
N GLY A 100 7.08 -5.51 -20.14
CA GLY A 100 6.36 -4.64 -19.19
C GLY A 100 7.23 -4.17 -18.04
N LEU A 101 6.73 -3.24 -17.23
CA LEU A 101 7.45 -2.66 -16.07
C LEU A 101 6.99 -3.26 -14.73
N TRP A 102 5.79 -3.83 -14.69
CA TRP A 102 5.07 -4.27 -13.51
C TRP A 102 5.19 -5.78 -13.33
N ASP A 103 6.07 -6.17 -12.41
CA ASP A 103 6.43 -7.57 -12.17
C ASP A 103 5.69 -8.22 -10.97
N GLY A 104 4.52 -7.67 -10.62
CA GLY A 104 3.71 -8.12 -9.49
C GLY A 104 3.55 -7.08 -8.37
N TYR A 105 2.90 -7.53 -7.30
CA TYR A 105 2.65 -6.74 -6.10
C TYR A 105 3.54 -7.27 -4.98
N PRO A 106 4.30 -6.44 -4.26
CA PRO A 106 4.94 -6.89 -3.05
C PRO A 106 3.90 -7.05 -1.93
N ILE A 107 4.33 -7.69 -0.86
CA ILE A 107 3.53 -7.83 0.34
C ILE A 107 3.30 -6.44 0.97
N PRO A 108 2.04 -6.03 1.19
CA PRO A 108 1.75 -4.77 1.87
C PRO A 108 2.32 -4.74 3.29
N PHE A 109 2.71 -3.58 3.77
CA PHE A 109 3.11 -3.37 5.16
C PHE A 109 2.28 -2.28 5.81
N CYS A 110 1.98 -2.45 7.10
CA CYS A 110 1.41 -1.40 7.91
C CYS A 110 2.53 -0.59 8.53
N LYS A 111 2.41 0.74 8.48
CA LYS A 111 3.31 1.69 9.11
C LYS A 111 2.58 2.44 10.22
N LYS A 112 3.17 2.45 11.41
CA LYS A 112 2.69 3.17 12.59
C LYS A 112 3.46 4.48 12.76
N TRP A 113 2.71 5.54 13.04
CA TRP A 113 3.24 6.84 13.42
C TRP A 113 2.76 7.15 14.83
N SER A 114 3.68 7.32 15.76
CA SER A 114 3.41 7.59 17.17
C SER A 114 4.39 8.64 17.70
N ASN A 115 4.34 8.90 19.01
CA ASN A 115 5.28 9.80 19.66
C ASN A 115 6.75 9.35 19.43
N LYS A 116 7.71 10.25 19.66
CA LYS A 116 9.13 10.00 19.35
C LYS A 116 9.76 8.88 20.21
N GLU A 117 9.17 8.56 21.35
CA GLU A 117 9.67 7.51 22.25
C GLU A 117 9.26 6.11 21.76
N GLU A 118 8.14 6.01 21.06
CA GLU A 118 7.54 4.75 20.62
C GLU A 118 7.59 4.54 19.10
N GLY A 119 7.92 5.57 18.32
CA GLY A 119 7.84 5.47 16.86
C GLY A 119 8.25 6.70 16.08
N GLN A 120 7.87 6.69 14.80
CA GLN A 120 8.19 7.73 13.83
C GLN A 120 7.10 8.81 13.83
N THR A 121 7.49 10.08 13.88
CA THR A 121 6.54 11.22 13.92
C THR A 121 6.38 11.94 12.58
N LYS A 122 7.35 11.80 11.67
CA LYS A 122 7.41 12.49 10.36
C LYS A 122 8.29 11.72 9.39
N LEU A 123 8.19 12.04 8.10
CA LEU A 123 9.06 11.48 7.07
C LEU A 123 9.44 12.55 6.07
N ARG A 124 10.74 12.66 5.79
CA ARG A 124 11.29 13.69 4.89
C ARG A 124 10.80 13.50 3.45
N LEU A 125 11.00 14.53 2.64
CA LEU A 125 10.74 14.48 1.20
C LEU A 125 11.55 13.34 0.56
N HIS A 126 10.87 12.46 -0.14
CA HIS A 126 11.45 11.31 -0.83
C HIS A 126 10.55 10.85 -1.99
N ASN A 127 11.06 9.94 -2.79
CA ASN A 127 10.27 9.11 -3.70
C ASN A 127 10.25 7.69 -3.12
N ASP A 128 9.18 6.95 -3.41
CA ASP A 128 9.16 5.52 -3.17
C ASP A 128 10.06 4.80 -4.18
N ASN A 129 10.61 3.66 -3.76
CA ASN A 129 11.27 2.74 -4.68
C ASN A 129 10.24 1.77 -5.29
N SER A 130 9.30 2.31 -6.06
CA SER A 130 8.19 1.57 -6.68
C SER A 130 7.81 2.16 -8.03
N LEU A 131 7.16 1.35 -8.87
CA LEU A 131 6.45 1.79 -10.07
C LEU A 131 5.22 2.61 -9.67
N LEU A 132 4.38 2.02 -8.82
CA LEU A 132 3.19 2.62 -8.25
C LEU A 132 3.14 2.30 -6.76
N THR A 133 2.62 3.24 -5.98
CA THR A 133 2.33 3.02 -4.56
C THR A 133 0.82 3.06 -4.35
N LEU A 134 0.31 2.06 -3.65
CA LEU A 134 -1.04 2.00 -3.08
C LEU A 134 -0.90 2.38 -1.60
N PHE A 135 -1.31 3.59 -1.25
CA PHE A 135 -1.19 4.16 0.09
C PHE A 135 -2.57 4.32 0.71
N MET A 136 -2.86 3.53 1.74
CA MET A 136 -4.16 3.54 2.42
C MET A 136 -4.06 4.12 3.82
N ILE A 137 -4.99 5.00 4.16
CA ILE A 137 -5.19 5.50 5.52
C ILE A 137 -6.03 4.47 6.30
N LEU A 138 -5.56 3.98 7.46
CA LEU A 138 -6.31 3.00 8.25
C LEU A 138 -7.10 3.62 9.40
N ASN A 139 -6.81 4.84 9.81
CA ASN A 139 -7.55 5.53 10.85
C ASN A 139 -7.55 7.05 10.60
N ASP A 140 -8.42 7.80 11.26
CA ASP A 140 -8.55 9.25 11.09
C ASP A 140 -8.62 10.03 12.41
N GLU A 141 -8.37 9.36 13.53
CA GLU A 141 -8.33 9.93 14.88
C GLU A 141 -6.92 10.41 15.27
N TYR A 142 -6.33 11.29 14.46
CA TYR A 142 -5.02 11.92 14.75
C TYR A 142 -4.98 13.39 14.28
N GLU A 143 -4.05 14.17 14.83
CA GLU A 143 -3.81 15.55 14.37
C GLU A 143 -2.43 15.67 13.71
N GLY A 144 -2.38 16.29 12.52
CA GLY A 144 -1.17 16.41 11.72
C GLY A 144 -0.85 15.13 10.96
N CYS A 145 0.43 14.86 10.71
CA CYS A 145 0.88 13.64 10.03
C CYS A 145 0.31 13.43 8.61
N GLU A 146 -0.20 14.46 7.94
CA GLU A 146 -0.67 14.33 6.56
C GLU A 146 0.51 14.12 5.61
N THR A 147 0.32 13.26 4.62
CA THR A 147 1.30 13.06 3.55
C THR A 147 1.01 14.06 2.44
N THR A 148 1.99 14.90 2.12
CA THR A 148 1.88 16.01 1.17
C THR A 148 2.64 15.71 -0.11
N PHE A 149 2.02 16.04 -1.24
CA PHE A 149 2.52 15.87 -2.61
C PHE A 149 2.69 17.27 -3.24
N PRO A 150 3.88 17.91 -3.12
CA PRO A 150 4.06 19.31 -3.50
C PRO A 150 3.75 19.59 -4.97
N ARG A 151 4.13 18.69 -5.89
CA ARG A 151 3.91 18.87 -7.33
C ARG A 151 2.42 18.86 -7.70
N GLN A 152 1.62 18.10 -6.96
CA GLN A 152 0.18 17.95 -7.16
C GLN A 152 -0.61 19.00 -6.40
N ASN A 153 0.05 19.80 -5.54
CA ASN A 153 -0.60 20.71 -4.59
C ASN A 153 -1.74 20.04 -3.82
N TRP A 154 -1.46 18.82 -3.32
CA TRP A 154 -2.45 17.96 -2.67
C TRP A 154 -1.85 17.28 -1.45
N ASP A 155 -2.67 16.97 -0.45
CA ASP A 155 -2.28 16.14 0.69
C ASP A 155 -3.42 15.22 1.15
N THR A 156 -3.10 14.29 2.03
CA THR A 156 -4.03 13.26 2.49
C THR A 156 -5.06 13.76 3.51
N SER A 157 -5.16 15.07 3.80
CA SER A 157 -6.05 15.62 4.84
C SER A 157 -7.54 15.32 4.61
N LYS A 158 -7.95 15.13 3.35
CA LYS A 158 -9.33 14.84 2.98
C LYS A 158 -9.65 13.35 2.94
N LEU A 159 -8.65 12.47 3.10
CA LEU A 159 -8.85 11.03 3.11
C LEU A 159 -9.45 10.59 4.44
N LYS A 160 -10.41 9.68 4.37
CA LYS A 160 -10.99 9.01 5.54
C LYS A 160 -10.33 7.65 5.74
N ALA A 161 -10.49 7.07 6.93
CA ALA A 161 -10.11 5.67 7.15
C ALA A 161 -10.67 4.77 6.03
N GLY A 162 -9.82 3.87 5.52
CA GLY A 162 -10.12 2.93 4.45
C GLY A 162 -9.98 3.47 3.02
N HIS A 163 -9.68 4.76 2.83
CA HIS A 163 -9.38 5.30 1.50
C HIS A 163 -7.95 4.94 1.08
N VAL A 164 -7.80 4.54 -0.18
CA VAL A 164 -6.50 4.33 -0.83
C VAL A 164 -6.22 5.44 -1.84
N CYS A 165 -4.98 5.90 -1.87
CA CYS A 165 -4.41 6.75 -2.90
C CYS A 165 -3.42 5.92 -3.73
N ILE A 166 -3.52 6.01 -5.05
CA ILE A 166 -2.65 5.32 -6.00
C ILE A 166 -1.90 6.37 -6.81
N PHE A 167 -0.57 6.28 -6.81
CA PHE A 167 0.31 7.24 -7.49
C PHE A 167 1.64 6.61 -7.95
N PRO A 168 2.30 7.15 -8.99
CA PRO A 168 3.66 6.80 -9.40
C PRO A 168 4.67 6.92 -8.26
N GLY A 169 5.40 5.86 -7.96
CA GLY A 169 6.34 5.85 -6.83
C GLY A 169 7.55 6.77 -7.02
N THR A 170 7.95 6.98 -8.27
CA THR A 170 9.17 7.71 -8.63
C THR A 170 8.93 8.86 -9.61
N ILE A 171 9.89 9.78 -9.69
CA ILE A 171 9.96 10.96 -10.56
C ILE A 171 8.88 12.02 -10.29
N THR A 172 7.59 11.68 -10.42
CA THR A 172 6.51 12.68 -10.46
C THR A 172 5.80 12.92 -9.13
N HIS A 173 5.96 12.04 -8.12
CA HIS A 173 5.27 12.17 -6.83
C HIS A 173 6.23 12.14 -5.63
N PRO A 174 7.24 13.04 -5.59
CA PRO A 174 7.99 13.23 -4.37
C PRO A 174 7.01 13.67 -3.27
N HIS A 175 7.08 13.04 -2.10
CA HIS A 175 6.15 13.30 -1.01
C HIS A 175 6.83 13.25 0.35
N PHE A 176 6.21 13.87 1.33
CA PHE A 176 6.69 13.91 2.72
C PHE A 176 5.52 13.79 3.69
N THR A 177 5.76 13.30 4.89
CA THR A 177 4.75 13.24 5.96
C THR A 177 5.05 14.33 6.98
N LYS A 178 4.07 15.22 7.21
CA LYS A 178 4.13 16.27 8.24
C LYS A 178 4.34 15.66 9.63
N SER A 179 4.74 16.47 10.61
CA SER A 179 4.84 15.99 11.99
C SER A 179 3.47 15.62 12.55
N LEU A 180 3.39 14.47 13.21
CA LEU A 180 2.29 14.09 14.09
C LEU A 180 2.27 15.04 15.29
N LYS A 181 1.10 15.60 15.59
CA LYS A 181 0.90 16.51 16.73
C LYS A 181 0.23 15.80 17.91
N SER A 182 -0.74 14.93 17.63
CA SER A 182 -1.43 14.14 18.64
C SER A 182 -2.05 12.87 18.04
N GLY A 183 -2.33 11.88 18.89
CA GLY A 183 -2.89 10.60 18.49
C GLY A 183 -1.85 9.63 17.93
N VAL A 184 -2.33 8.65 17.16
CA VAL A 184 -1.50 7.64 16.47
C VAL A 184 -2.08 7.47 15.07
N LYS A 185 -1.23 7.39 14.06
CA LYS A 185 -1.65 7.15 12.67
C LYS A 185 -1.17 5.78 12.20
N TYR A 186 -2.02 5.10 11.44
CA TYR A 186 -1.71 3.84 10.78
C TYR A 186 -1.98 3.96 9.29
N THR A 187 -1.06 3.44 8.49
CA THR A 187 -1.19 3.40 7.02
C THR A 187 -0.79 2.04 6.49
N LEU A 188 -1.55 1.52 5.53
CA LEU A 188 -1.18 0.31 4.80
C LEU A 188 -0.58 0.72 3.44
N VAL A 189 0.60 0.20 3.13
CA VAL A 189 1.34 0.58 1.92
C VAL A 189 1.68 -0.66 1.11
N GLY A 190 1.30 -0.67 -0.16
CA GLY A 190 1.73 -1.64 -1.16
C GLY A 190 2.51 -0.94 -2.27
N ARG A 191 3.64 -1.51 -2.70
CA ARG A 191 4.58 -0.86 -3.63
C ARG A 191 4.78 -1.67 -4.91
N VAL A 192 3.94 -1.49 -5.91
CA VAL A 192 4.09 -2.19 -7.20
C VAL A 192 5.54 -2.06 -7.70
N SER A 193 6.22 -3.17 -7.96
CA SER A 193 7.66 -3.14 -8.27
C SER A 193 7.93 -2.62 -9.68
N ILE A 194 9.07 -1.95 -9.85
CA ILE A 194 9.72 -1.76 -11.14
C ILE A 194 10.75 -2.87 -11.32
N LEU A 195 10.48 -3.82 -12.23
CA LEU A 195 11.44 -4.88 -12.60
C LEU A 195 11.77 -5.83 -11.42
N GLN A 196 12.22 -7.05 -11.73
CA GLN A 196 13.06 -7.75 -10.75
C GLN A 196 14.25 -6.82 -10.49
N PRO A 197 14.60 -6.49 -9.22
CA PRO A 197 15.92 -5.95 -8.99
C PRO A 197 16.87 -6.90 -9.69
N ARG A 198 17.84 -6.40 -10.47
CA ARG A 198 18.81 -7.20 -11.23
C ARG A 198 19.56 -8.26 -10.38
N ASN A 199 19.32 -8.28 -9.08
CA ASN A 199 19.88 -9.14 -8.06
C ASN A 199 18.93 -10.26 -7.58
N GLY A 200 17.69 -10.37 -8.09
CA GLY A 200 16.79 -11.50 -7.83
C GLY A 200 16.14 -11.57 -6.43
N GLU A 201 16.34 -10.57 -5.57
CA GLU A 201 15.74 -10.52 -4.23
C GLU A 201 14.49 -9.61 -4.23
N PHE A 202 13.29 -10.19 -4.31
CA PHE A 202 12.03 -9.45 -4.25
C PHE A 202 10.95 -10.22 -3.49
N ASP A 203 10.36 -9.59 -2.47
CA ASP A 203 9.24 -10.12 -1.70
C ASP A 203 7.94 -10.02 -2.51
N ASN A 204 7.76 -10.88 -3.51
CA ASN A 204 6.54 -10.97 -4.30
C ASN A 204 5.41 -11.60 -3.47
N ILE A 205 4.24 -10.97 -3.41
CA ILE A 205 3.08 -11.51 -2.70
C ILE A 205 2.67 -12.88 -3.24
N ASN A 206 2.90 -13.14 -4.54
CA ASN A 206 2.60 -14.42 -5.17
C ASN A 206 3.47 -15.56 -4.62
N ASN A 207 4.69 -15.26 -4.17
CA ASN A 207 5.59 -16.25 -3.56
C ASN A 207 5.05 -16.75 -2.21
N LEU A 208 4.12 -16.03 -1.57
CA LEU A 208 3.47 -16.52 -0.35
C LEU A 208 2.46 -17.65 -0.60
N PHE A 209 2.03 -17.81 -1.86
CA PHE A 209 1.02 -18.77 -2.28
C PHE A 209 1.64 -19.96 -3.01
N LEU A 210 2.97 -20.09 -3.00
CA LEU A 210 3.64 -21.26 -3.54
C LEU A 210 3.83 -22.28 -2.43
N ASP A 211 3.66 -23.57 -2.74
CA ASP A 211 4.06 -24.68 -1.89
C ASP A 211 5.60 -24.79 -1.84
N ASP A 212 6.12 -25.74 -1.05
CA ASP A 212 7.57 -25.96 -0.93
C ASP A 212 8.26 -26.33 -2.28
N ASN A 213 7.47 -26.63 -3.32
CA ASN A 213 7.94 -26.96 -4.67
C ASN A 213 7.80 -25.79 -5.66
N GLY A 214 7.27 -24.65 -5.25
CA GLY A 214 7.06 -23.50 -6.12
C GLY A 214 5.76 -23.54 -6.95
N GLU A 215 4.80 -24.41 -6.60
CA GLU A 215 3.49 -24.51 -7.27
C GLU A 215 2.41 -23.76 -6.47
N LEU A 216 1.40 -23.19 -7.16
CA LEU A 216 0.31 -22.47 -6.51
C LEU A 216 -0.47 -23.40 -5.55
N ASP A 217 -0.47 -23.05 -4.26
CA ASP A 217 -1.24 -23.72 -3.21
C ASP A 217 -2.74 -23.47 -3.44
N ALA A 218 -3.47 -24.56 -3.74
CA ALA A 218 -4.86 -24.56 -4.21
C ALA A 218 -5.84 -23.95 -3.18
#